data_AF-A0A1Y3NCG2-F1
#
_entry.id   AF-A0A1Y3NCG2-F1
#
_cell.length_a   1.000
_cell.length_b   1.000
_cell.length_c   1.000
_cell.angle_alpha   90.00
_cell.angle_beta   90.00
_cell.angle_gamma   90.00
#
_symmetry.space_group_name_H-M   'P 1'
#
loop_
_entity.id
_entity.type
_entity.pdbx_description
1 polymer ?
#
loop_
_entity_poly.entity_id
_entity_poly.type
_entity_poly.pdbx_seq_one_letter_code
_entity_poly.pdbx_strand_id
1 'polypeptide(L)'
;MPSTFHTLEREKEFKFPSKTGCNAPELQKLSEPHVESFNAIFHVEGSTDGKGLLDRAVEDISPCVIFDGKDSDGSKGNKLK
;
A
#
# COMPACT_ATOMS: atom_id res chain seq x y z
N MET A 1 -3.84 40.00 10.01
CA MET A 1 -4.32 39.33 11.23
C MET A 1 -3.10 39.02 12.08
N PRO A 2 -3.01 39.47 13.35
CA PRO A 2 -1.86 39.16 14.19
C PRO A 2 -1.82 37.65 14.48
N SER A 3 -0.66 37.02 14.29
CA SER A 3 -0.46 35.60 14.61
C SER A 3 -0.46 35.42 16.13
N THR A 4 -1.29 34.51 16.65
CA THR A 4 -1.34 34.17 18.08
C THR A 4 -0.81 32.75 18.30
N PHE A 5 -0.23 32.47 19.47
CA PHE A 5 0.39 31.17 19.77
C PHE A 5 -0.59 30.10 20.31
N HIS A 6 -1.88 30.41 20.45
CA HIS A 6 -2.94 29.46 20.84
C HIS A 6 -2.61 28.62 22.10
N THR A 7 -2.01 29.22 23.13
CA THR A 7 -1.42 28.50 24.28
C THR A 7 -2.43 27.67 25.08
N LEU A 8 -3.60 28.22 25.39
CA LEU A 8 -4.65 27.52 26.14
C LEU A 8 -5.29 26.39 25.32
N GLU A 9 -5.47 26.60 24.02
CA GLU A 9 -6.01 25.58 23.10
C GLU A 9 -5.05 24.40 23.00
N ARG A 10 -3.75 24.68 22.80
CA ARG A 10 -2.70 23.66 22.78
C ARG A 10 -2.61 22.87 24.10
N GLU A 11 -2.69 23.54 25.25
CA GLU A 11 -2.69 22.84 26.56
C GLU A 11 -3.90 21.92 26.71
N LYS A 12 -5.09 22.37 26.27
CA LYS A 12 -6.30 21.56 26.31
C LYS A 12 -6.19 20.33 25.41
N GLU A 13 -5.66 20.48 24.19
CA GLU A 13 -5.43 19.37 23.27
C GLU A 13 -4.40 18.37 23.80
N PHE A 14 -3.36 18.85 24.48
CA PHE A 14 -2.36 17.98 25.10
C PHE A 14 -2.92 17.16 26.26
N LYS A 15 -3.83 17.75 27.06
CA LYS A 15 -4.51 17.03 28.15
C LYS A 15 -5.58 16.08 27.64
N PHE A 16 -6.28 16.46 26.58
CA PHE A 16 -7.43 15.75 26.04
C PHE A 16 -7.23 15.50 24.54
N PRO A 17 -6.46 14.46 24.17
CA PRO A 17 -6.26 14.13 22.76
C PRO A 17 -7.62 13.85 22.10
N SER A 18 -7.77 14.34 20.87
CA SER A 18 -8.97 14.11 20.08
C SER A 18 -9.17 12.62 19.82
N LYS A 19 -10.41 12.15 19.96
CA LYS A 19 -10.79 10.75 19.69
C LYS A 19 -11.18 10.50 18.24
N THR A 20 -11.46 11.55 17.49
CA THR A 20 -12.10 11.48 16.17
C THR A 20 -11.20 11.96 15.04
N GLY A 21 -10.08 12.63 15.33
CA GLY A 21 -9.22 13.17 14.28
C GLY A 21 -7.89 13.72 14.76
N CYS A 22 -7.08 14.16 13.81
CA CYS A 22 -5.78 14.79 14.04
C CYS A 22 -5.94 16.31 14.20
N ASN A 23 -5.28 16.89 15.21
CA ASN A 23 -5.30 18.35 15.43
C ASN A 23 -4.40 19.10 14.43
N ALA A 24 -3.52 18.39 13.71
CA ALA A 24 -2.58 18.95 12.74
C ALA A 24 -2.78 18.30 11.36
N PRO A 25 -3.88 18.62 10.64
CA PRO A 25 -4.19 18.01 9.35
C PRO A 25 -3.12 18.30 8.28
N GLU A 26 -2.40 19.42 8.37
CA GLU A 26 -1.33 19.74 7.41
C GLU A 26 -0.12 18.81 7.53
N LEU A 27 0.19 18.33 8.74
CA LEU A 27 1.25 17.33 8.91
C LEU A 27 0.84 16.00 8.28
N GLN A 28 -0.45 15.65 8.33
CA GLN A 28 -0.95 14.45 7.68
C GLN A 28 -0.80 14.51 6.16
N LYS A 29 -1.08 15.68 5.55
CA LYS A 29 -0.87 15.93 4.10
C LYS A 29 0.58 15.73 3.66
N LEU A 30 1.55 16.06 4.53
CA LEU A 30 2.97 15.85 4.21
C LEU A 30 3.31 14.35 4.07
N SER A 31 2.71 13.50 4.91
CA SER A 31 2.89 12.05 4.88
C SER A 31 1.98 11.32 3.89
N GLU A 32 0.91 11.98 3.44
CA GLU A 32 -0.14 11.45 2.58
C GLU A 32 0.39 10.70 1.34
N PRO A 33 1.34 11.24 0.53
CA PRO A 33 1.81 10.51 -0.65
C PRO A 33 2.50 9.18 -0.32
N HIS A 34 3.17 9.10 0.83
CA HIS A 34 3.81 7.86 1.26
C HIS A 34 2.80 6.83 1.73
N VAL A 35 1.83 7.26 2.55
CA VAL A 35 0.74 6.40 3.04
C VAL A 35 -0.09 5.88 1.87
N GLU A 36 -0.45 6.77 0.93
CA GLU A 36 -1.21 6.42 -0.27
C GLU A 36 -0.43 5.44 -1.16
N SER A 37 0.87 5.70 -1.41
CA SER A 37 1.71 4.81 -2.22
C SER A 37 1.79 3.40 -1.64
N PHE A 38 1.87 3.26 -0.32
CA PHE A 38 1.91 1.96 0.34
C PHE A 38 0.54 1.28 0.30
N ASN A 39 -0.54 2.01 0.55
CA ASN A 39 -1.89 1.45 0.52
C ASN A 39 -2.23 0.92 -0.88
N ALA A 40 -1.82 1.64 -1.94
CA ALA A 40 -2.02 1.25 -3.34
C ALA A 40 -1.41 -0.12 -3.69
N ILE A 41 -0.43 -0.61 -2.94
CA ILE A 41 0.16 -1.95 -3.11
C ILE A 41 -0.89 -3.04 -2.93
N PHE A 42 -1.78 -2.87 -1.94
CA PHE A 42 -2.78 -3.86 -1.55
C PHE A 42 -4.18 -3.51 -2.06
N HIS A 43 -4.52 -2.23 -2.08
CA HIS A 43 -5.84 -1.75 -2.48
C HIS A 43 -5.73 -0.34 -3.05
N VAL A 44 -6.29 -0.14 -4.25
CA VAL A 44 -6.41 1.19 -4.84
C VAL A 44 -7.82 1.69 -4.57
N GLU A 45 -7.96 2.68 -3.69
CA GLU A 45 -9.24 3.34 -3.46
C GLU A 45 -9.77 3.91 -4.79
N GLY A 46 -11.00 3.58 -5.15
CA GLY A 46 -11.62 3.98 -6.43
C GLY A 46 -11.34 3.05 -7.62
N SER A 47 -10.58 1.97 -7.46
CA SER A 47 -10.48 0.93 -8.50
C SER A 47 -11.75 0.08 -8.53
N THR A 48 -12.34 -0.10 -9.73
CA THR A 48 -13.58 -0.88 -9.96
C THR A 48 -13.50 -2.31 -9.46
N ASP A 49 -12.29 -2.87 -9.42
CA ASP A 49 -12.05 -4.28 -9.13
C ASP A 49 -11.43 -4.47 -7.73
N GLY A 50 -11.15 -3.37 -7.03
CA GLY A 50 -10.51 -3.37 -5.71
C GLY A 50 -9.06 -3.89 -5.66
N LYS A 51 -8.47 -4.24 -6.81
CA LYS A 51 -7.13 -4.85 -6.91
C LYS A 51 -6.01 -3.86 -6.66
N GLY A 52 -5.03 -4.28 -5.85
CA GLY A 52 -3.78 -3.56 -5.60
C GLY A 52 -2.75 -3.72 -6.71
N LEU A 53 -1.58 -3.11 -6.54
CA LEU A 53 -0.44 -3.33 -7.43
C LEU A 53 0.10 -4.77 -7.36
N LEU A 54 0.04 -5.43 -6.19
CA LEU A 54 0.48 -6.82 -6.07
C LEU A 54 -0.36 -7.78 -6.90
N ASP A 55 -1.68 -7.61 -6.88
CA ASP A 55 -2.59 -8.46 -7.65
C ASP A 55 -2.30 -8.32 -9.15
N ARG A 56 -2.10 -7.08 -9.62
CA ARG A 56 -1.72 -6.80 -11.01
C ARG A 56 -0.36 -7.40 -11.35
N ALA A 57 0.62 -7.31 -10.45
CA ALA A 57 1.94 -7.89 -10.66
C ALA A 57 1.88 -9.42 -10.77
N VAL A 58 1.06 -10.09 -9.94
CA VAL A 58 0.86 -11.54 -10.03
C VAL A 58 0.21 -11.94 -11.36
N GLU A 59 -0.74 -11.15 -11.85
CA GLU A 59 -1.39 -11.39 -13.15
C GLU A 59 -0.45 -11.17 -14.34
N ASP A 60 0.48 -10.22 -14.23
CA ASP A 60 1.47 -9.89 -15.26
C ASP A 60 2.61 -10.93 -15.33
N ILE A 61 2.98 -11.53 -14.19
CA ILE A 61 4.04 -12.54 -14.14
C ILE A 61 3.61 -13.78 -14.93
N SER A 62 4.36 -14.06 -16.00
CA SER A 62 4.15 -15.26 -16.81
C SER A 62 4.35 -16.54 -15.99
N PRO A 63 3.55 -17.59 -16.24
CA PRO A 63 3.67 -18.84 -15.49
C PRO A 63 5.02 -19.52 -15.77
N CYS A 64 5.71 -19.91 -14.69
CA CYS A 64 6.89 -20.76 -14.81
C CYS A 64 6.45 -22.20 -15.09
N VAL A 65 6.98 -22.82 -16.15
CA VAL A 65 6.68 -24.20 -16.53
C VAL A 65 7.93 -25.05 -16.38
N ILE A 66 7.86 -26.06 -15.53
CA ILE A 66 8.95 -27.00 -15.27
C ILE A 66 8.61 -28.35 -15.90
N PHE A 67 9.64 -29.00 -16.42
CA PHE A 67 9.57 -30.28 -17.11
C PHE A 67 10.49 -31.28 -16.40
N ASP A 68 10.01 -32.49 -16.12
CA ASP A 68 10.76 -33.53 -15.38
C ASP A 68 11.65 -34.42 -16.28
N GLY A 69 11.95 -33.95 -17.49
CA GLY A 69 12.78 -34.70 -18.43
C GLY A 69 14.25 -34.69 -18.02
N LYS A 70 14.91 -35.86 -18.03
CA LYS A 70 16.37 -35.97 -17.90
C LYS A 70 17.00 -35.78 -19.27
N ASP A 71 18.04 -34.94 -19.38
CA ASP A 71 18.65 -34.49 -20.65
C ASP A 71 19.20 -35.62 -21.57
N SER A 72 19.20 -36.88 -21.12
CA SER A 72 19.76 -38.01 -21.86
C SER A 72 18.92 -38.47 -23.05
N ASP A 73 17.60 -38.19 -23.10
CA ASP A 73 16.69 -38.77 -24.10
C ASP A 73 16.10 -37.76 -25.11
N GLY A 74 16.51 -36.49 -25.08
CA GLY A 74 16.00 -35.45 -26.01
C GLY A 74 14.50 -35.12 -25.87
N SER A 75 13.77 -35.83 -25.00
CA SER A 75 12.37 -35.65 -24.66
C SER A 75 12.25 -34.86 -23.36
N LYS A 76 11.46 -33.77 -23.37
CA LYS A 76 11.23 -32.91 -22.19
C LYS A 76 10.33 -33.56 -21.12
N GLY A 77 10.05 -34.86 -21.17
CA GLY A 77 9.23 -35.53 -20.15
C GLY A 77 7.83 -34.92 -19.99
N ASN A 78 7.21 -35.10 -18.82
CA ASN A 78 5.89 -34.54 -18.51
C ASN A 78 6.01 -33.10 -18.01
N LYS A 79 5.04 -32.26 -18.38
CA LYS A 79 4.86 -30.93 -17.76
C LYS A 79 4.43 -31.13 -16.31
N LEU A 80 5.27 -30.69 -15.38
CA LEU A 80 4.90 -30.62 -13.97
C LEU A 80 3.91 -29.45 -13.80
N LYS A 81 2.79 -29.72 -13.13
CA LYS A 81 1.79 -28.70 -12.77
C LYS A 81 2.14 -28.11 -11.41
#